data_AF-A0A936N2X1-F1
#
_entry.id   AF-A0A936N2X1-F1
#
_cell.length_a   1.000
_cell.length_b   1.000
_cell.length_c   1.000
_cell.angle_alpha   90.00
_cell.angle_beta   90.00
_cell.angle_gamma   90.00
#
_symmetry.space_group_name_H-M   'P 1'
#
loop_
_entity.id
_entity.type
_entity.pdbx_description
1 polymer ?
#
loop_
_entity_poly.entity_id
_entity_poly.type
_entity_poly.pdbx_seq_one_letter_code
_entity_poly.pdbx_strand_id
1 'polypeptide(L)'
;MRSARMSITEQGRSGDVVYEEEGRSIKGWWEFAGGDAIAIVNMGAASEWVHGHPWAVDRRAEILRFVGQEVVRQKAGGCRAEVDEAGGWITIVR
;
A
#
# COMPACT_ATOMS: atom_id res chain seq x y z
N MET A 1 3.07 -13.74 10.63
CA MET A 1 1.99 -12.78 10.33
C MET A 1 0.66 -13.40 10.72
N ARG A 2 -0.20 -12.65 11.41
CA ARG A 2 -1.64 -12.96 11.47
C ARG A 2 -2.18 -12.99 10.02
N SER A 3 -3.31 -13.64 9.74
CA SER A 3 -3.80 -13.80 8.37
C SER A 3 -4.23 -12.45 7.78
N ALA A 4 -3.28 -11.72 7.18
CA ALA A 4 -3.51 -10.48 6.46
C ALA A 4 -3.82 -10.77 4.98
N ARG A 5 -4.73 -9.99 4.40
CA ARG A 5 -5.03 -10.03 2.97
C ARG A 5 -4.99 -8.64 2.36
N MET A 6 -4.71 -8.57 1.07
CA MET A 6 -4.72 -7.34 0.31
C MET A 6 -5.47 -7.53 -1.00
N SER A 7 -6.35 -6.57 -1.32
CA SER A 7 -7.09 -6.54 -2.57
C SER A 7 -6.90 -5.20 -3.29
N ILE A 8 -6.89 -5.27 -4.63
CA ILE A 8 -6.84 -4.11 -5.52
C ILE A 8 -8.14 -4.04 -6.29
N THR A 9 -8.82 -2.89 -6.22
CA THR A 9 -9.93 -2.56 -7.10
C THR A 9 -9.42 -1.61 -8.19
N GLU A 10 -9.72 -1.92 -9.45
CA GLU A 10 -9.34 -1.10 -10.60
C GLU A 10 -10.51 -0.23 -11.08
N GLN A 11 -10.20 1.03 -11.36
CA GLN A 11 -11.11 2.03 -11.93
C GLN A 11 -10.36 2.76 -13.06
N GLY A 12 -10.05 2.02 -14.12
CA GLY A 12 -9.18 2.48 -15.19
C GLY A 12 -7.71 2.39 -14.79
N ARG A 13 -6.99 3.52 -14.83
CA ARG A 13 -5.55 3.59 -14.48
C ARG A 13 -5.27 3.72 -12.99
N SER A 14 -6.31 3.94 -12.19
CA SER A 14 -6.22 4.11 -10.73
C SER A 14 -7.23 3.22 -10.03
N GLY A 15 -7.24 3.27 -8.70
CA GLY A 15 -8.30 2.69 -7.90
C GLY A 15 -7.92 2.60 -6.44
N ASP A 16 -8.43 1.57 -5.79
CA ASP A 16 -8.30 1.40 -4.35
C ASP A 16 -7.43 0.20 -4.01
N VAL A 17 -6.65 0.34 -2.94
CA VAL A 17 -5.99 -0.77 -2.25
C VAL A 17 -6.61 -0.94 -0.88
N VAL A 18 -6.91 -2.17 -0.50
CA VAL A 18 -7.48 -2.46 0.82
C VAL A 18 -6.63 -3.51 1.50
N TYR A 19 -6.00 -3.13 2.61
CA TYR A 19 -5.36 -4.05 3.55
C TYR A 19 -6.41 -4.48 4.59
N GLU A 20 -6.50 -5.79 4.87
CA GLU A 20 -7.37 -6.32 5.91
C GLU A 20 -6.65 -7.30 6.83
N GLU A 21 -6.89 -7.17 8.13
CA GLU A 21 -6.35 -8.03 9.16
C GLU A 21 -7.32 -8.06 10.36
N GLU A 22 -7.67 -9.25 10.84
CA GLU A 22 -8.51 -9.43 12.05
C GLU A 22 -9.84 -8.65 12.05
N GLY A 23 -10.48 -8.56 10.88
CA GLY A 23 -11.75 -7.84 10.72
C GLY A 23 -11.62 -6.33 10.72
N ARG A 24 -10.40 -5.80 10.70
CA ARG A 24 -10.09 -4.37 10.51
C ARG A 24 -9.50 -4.15 9.13
N SER A 25 -9.69 -2.96 8.60
CA SER A 25 -9.17 -2.60 7.28
C SER A 25 -8.55 -1.22 7.24
N ILE A 26 -7.62 -1.04 6.31
CA ILE A 26 -7.00 0.22 5.93
C ILE A 26 -7.19 0.36 4.43
N LYS A 27 -7.81 1.46 4.00
CA LYS A 27 -8.02 1.76 2.59
C LYS A 27 -7.01 2.81 2.14
N GLY A 28 -6.35 2.54 1.03
CA GLY A 28 -5.50 3.49 0.34
C GLY A 28 -5.91 3.61 -1.13
N TRP A 29 -5.15 4.42 -1.86
CA TRP A 29 -5.34 4.69 -3.27
C TRP A 29 -4.11 4.25 -4.07
N TRP A 30 -4.30 3.84 -5.33
CA TRP A 30 -3.20 3.52 -6.23
C TRP A 30 -3.44 4.02 -7.66
N GLU A 31 -2.36 4.18 -8.43
CA GLU A 31 -2.39 4.49 -9.86
C GLU A 31 -1.17 3.94 -10.60
N PHE A 32 -1.34 3.56 -11.87
CA PHE A 32 -0.23 3.39 -12.81
C PHE A 32 0.48 4.72 -13.08
N ALA A 33 1.74 4.78 -12.70
CA ALA A 33 2.57 5.96 -12.84
C ALA A 33 3.16 6.07 -14.26
N GLY A 34 3.91 7.15 -14.50
CA GLY A 34 4.72 7.35 -15.70
C GLY A 34 6.16 7.65 -15.35
N GLY A 35 7.03 7.71 -16.37
CA GLY A 35 8.47 7.89 -16.19
C GLY A 35 9.14 6.63 -15.65
N ASP A 36 9.92 6.78 -14.59
CA ASP A 36 10.68 5.68 -13.97
C ASP A 36 9.85 4.81 -13.02
N ALA A 37 8.67 5.27 -12.62
CA ALA A 37 7.73 4.52 -11.79
C ALA A 37 6.71 3.77 -12.65
N ILE A 38 6.42 2.53 -12.25
CA ILE A 38 5.38 1.67 -12.82
C ILE A 38 4.02 1.95 -12.18
N ALA A 39 4.00 2.09 -10.86
CA ALA A 39 2.80 2.39 -10.09
C ALA A 39 3.16 3.15 -8.81
N ILE A 40 2.19 3.88 -8.27
CA ILE A 40 2.28 4.51 -6.96
C ILE A 40 1.07 4.13 -6.12
N VAL A 41 1.29 4.05 -4.82
CA VAL A 41 0.27 3.76 -3.82
C VAL A 41 0.41 4.78 -2.69
N ASN A 42 -0.72 5.32 -2.24
CA ASN A 42 -0.80 6.12 -1.04
C ASN A 42 -1.64 5.38 0.02
N MET A 43 -1.04 5.14 1.17
CA MET A 43 -1.70 4.51 2.32
C MET A 43 -1.95 5.51 3.47
N GLY A 44 -1.77 6.81 3.25
CA GLY A 44 -1.85 7.87 4.25
C GLY A 44 -0.56 8.05 5.07
N ALA A 45 -0.29 9.29 5.44
CA ALA A 45 0.87 9.70 6.23
C ALA A 45 0.83 9.14 7.66
N ALA A 46 1.98 9.15 8.34
CA ALA A 46 2.08 8.63 9.71
C ALA A 46 1.12 9.35 10.68
N SER A 47 0.93 10.66 10.54
CA SER A 47 0.03 11.46 11.38
C SER A 47 -1.44 11.06 11.22
N GLU A 48 -1.86 10.66 10.02
CA GLU A 48 -3.23 10.24 9.74
C GLU A 48 -3.54 8.89 10.40
N TRP A 49 -2.54 8.00 10.47
CA TRP A 49 -2.68 6.67 11.07
C TRP A 49 -2.87 6.72 12.59
N VAL A 50 -2.27 7.68 13.28
CA VAL A 50 -2.41 7.84 14.73
C VAL A 50 -3.89 7.96 15.14
N HIS A 51 -4.70 8.63 14.30
CA HIS A 51 -6.12 8.83 14.56
C HIS A 51 -7.01 7.82 13.84
N GLY A 52 -6.74 7.51 12.56
CA GLY A 52 -7.59 6.63 11.77
C GLY A 52 -7.38 5.14 12.06
N HIS A 53 -6.15 4.74 12.39
CA HIS A 53 -5.74 3.35 12.52
C HIS A 53 -4.81 3.11 13.72
N PRO A 54 -5.18 3.54 14.95
CA PRO A 54 -4.29 3.46 16.12
C PRO A 54 -3.82 2.02 16.41
N TRP A 55 -4.63 1.03 16.04
CA TRP A 55 -4.31 -0.40 16.18
C TRP A 55 -3.13 -0.88 15.33
N ALA A 56 -2.75 -0.14 14.30
CA ALA A 56 -1.76 -0.52 13.30
C ALA A 56 -0.49 0.33 13.34
N VAL A 57 -0.44 1.39 14.15
CA VAL A 57 0.65 2.39 14.15
C VAL A 57 2.01 1.74 14.37
N ASP A 58 2.14 0.88 15.37
CA ASP A 58 3.41 0.19 15.69
C ASP A 58 3.88 -0.77 14.59
N ARG A 59 2.95 -1.20 13.72
CA ARG A 59 3.19 -2.13 12.61
C ARG A 59 3.12 -1.44 11.26
N ARG A 60 3.02 -0.11 11.21
CA ARG A 60 2.79 0.63 9.98
C ARG A 60 3.86 0.34 8.92
N ALA A 61 5.13 0.32 9.31
CA ALA A 61 6.23 -0.02 8.41
C ALA A 61 6.11 -1.45 7.83
N GLU A 62 5.70 -2.43 8.64
CA GLU A 62 5.45 -3.81 8.19
C GLU A 62 4.29 -3.86 7.19
N ILE A 63 3.20 -3.16 7.49
CA ILE A 63 2.00 -3.12 6.64
C ILE A 63 2.29 -2.46 5.29
N LEU A 64 3.00 -1.33 5.27
CA LEU A 64 3.36 -0.65 4.02
C LEU A 64 4.24 -1.55 3.12
N ARG A 65 5.20 -2.27 3.70
CA ARG A 65 6.02 -3.23 2.96
C ARG A 65 5.19 -4.39 2.42
N PHE A 66 4.27 -4.93 3.21
CA PHE A 66 3.34 -5.97 2.77
C PHE A 66 2.47 -5.50 1.60
N VAL A 67 1.88 -4.29 1.69
CA VAL A 67 1.10 -3.69 0.61
C VAL A 67 1.93 -3.53 -0.66
N GLY A 68 3.16 -3.03 -0.54
CA GLY A 68 4.06 -2.90 -1.68
C GLY A 68 4.39 -4.23 -2.36
N GLN A 69 4.68 -5.27 -1.58
CA GLN A 69 4.92 -6.62 -2.09
C GLN A 69 3.71 -7.19 -2.80
N GLU A 70 2.51 -7.00 -2.26
CA GLU A 70 1.27 -7.45 -2.88
C GLU A 70 0.95 -6.71 -4.17
N VAL A 71 1.25 -5.41 -4.25
CA VAL A 71 1.10 -4.63 -5.49
C VAL A 71 2.09 -5.10 -6.56
N VAL A 72 3.35 -5.35 -6.21
CA VAL A 72 4.33 -5.98 -7.11
C VAL A 72 3.81 -7.32 -7.61
N ARG A 73 3.35 -8.19 -6.70
CA ARG A 73 2.85 -9.53 -7.03
C ARG A 73 1.65 -9.49 -7.99
N GLN A 74 0.73 -8.55 -7.79
CA GLN A 74 -0.54 -8.50 -8.51
C GLN A 74 -0.50 -7.67 -9.80
N LYS A 75 0.35 -6.63 -9.88
CA LYS A 75 0.33 -5.65 -10.99
C LYS A 75 1.67 -5.43 -11.70
N ALA A 76 2.80 -5.77 -11.07
CA ALA A 76 4.12 -5.39 -11.58
C ALA A 76 5.18 -6.46 -11.26
N GLY A 77 4.93 -7.71 -11.67
CA GLY A 77 5.84 -8.82 -11.41
C GLY A 77 7.27 -8.53 -11.91
N GLY A 78 8.26 -8.81 -11.07
CA GLY A 78 9.68 -8.54 -11.36
C GLY A 78 10.15 -7.11 -11.05
N CYS A 79 9.26 -6.23 -10.59
CA CYS A 79 9.60 -4.92 -10.06
C CYS A 79 9.90 -4.98 -8.55
N ARG A 80 10.32 -3.85 -7.97
CA ARG A 80 10.45 -3.67 -6.51
C ARG A 80 9.57 -2.53 -6.00
N ALA A 81 9.26 -2.57 -4.72
CA ALA A 81 8.56 -1.50 -4.01
C ALA A 81 9.56 -0.69 -3.17
N GLU A 82 9.56 0.62 -3.35
CA GLU A 82 10.27 1.59 -2.52
C GLU A 82 9.25 2.29 -1.62
N VAL A 83 9.51 2.33 -0.31
CA VAL A 83 8.54 2.80 0.69
C VAL A 83 9.05 4.08 1.35
N ASP A 84 8.30 5.18 1.20
CA ASP A 84 8.42 6.35 2.06
C ASP A 84 7.49 6.15 3.25
N GLU A 85 8.07 5.71 4.37
CA GLU A 85 7.30 5.49 5.59
C GLU A 85 6.69 6.80 6.08
N ALA A 86 7.39 7.95 6.08
CA ALA A 86 6.84 9.17 6.66
C ALA A 86 5.56 9.62 5.92
N GLY A 87 5.62 9.70 4.59
CA GLY A 87 4.51 10.12 3.74
C GLY A 87 3.46 9.02 3.47
N GLY A 88 3.80 7.75 3.70
CA GLY A 88 2.91 6.62 3.39
C GLY A 88 2.82 6.31 1.90
N TRP A 89 3.81 6.77 1.13
CA TRP A 89 3.91 6.48 -0.30
C TRP A 89 4.67 5.19 -0.53
N ILE A 90 4.21 4.42 -1.52
CA ILE A 90 4.90 3.26 -2.04
C ILE A 90 5.04 3.46 -3.54
N THR A 91 6.27 3.50 -4.03
CA THR A 91 6.57 3.65 -5.45
C THR A 91 7.07 2.32 -5.98
N ILE A 92 6.44 1.83 -7.03
CA ILE A 92 6.83 0.61 -7.72
C ILE A 92 7.73 0.98 -8.88
N VAL A 93 8.93 0.42 -8.92
CA VAL A 93 9.96 0.70 -9.92
C VAL A 93 10.55 -0.61 -10.43
N ARG A 94 11.12 -0.60 -11.63
CA ARG A 94 11.85 -1.77 -12.16
C ARG A 94 13.07 -2.06 -11.31
#